data_AF-A0A844NTC5-F1
#
_entry.id   AF-A0A844NTC5-F1
#
_cell.length_a   1.000
_cell.length_b   1.000
_cell.length_c   1.000
_cell.angle_alpha   90.00
_cell.angle_beta   90.00
_cell.angle_gamma   90.00
#
_symmetry.space_group_name_H-M   'P 1'
#
loop_
_entity.id
_entity.type
_entity.pdbx_description
1 polymer ?
#
loop_
_entity_poly.entity_id
_entity_poly.type
_entity_poly.pdbx_seq_one_letter_code
_entity_poly.pdbx_strand_id
1 'polypeptide(L)'
;MAKPPITQARDVDAELVLQLNKFGSAADLRSQQAKLTGAAREIRKLTGGGTDLFGKLGCYLSFEQKQLLQDAARLLDSVNQQVEHAKEKRDRDEKQAKKRRELRGRLAKQLVASNYPLPGNTLEERLEILQIALIYNRAKVFDPLYSTHQLHSKLKRWLERPKQLIGWRSEAEYFASQVGSLRCDF
;
A
#
# COMPACT_ATOMS: atom_id res chain seq x y z
N MET A 1 39.28 22.88 -18.68
CA MET A 1 37.96 22.68 -18.03
C MET A 1 38.18 22.57 -16.53
N ALA A 2 37.50 23.38 -15.71
CA ALA A 2 37.70 23.39 -14.26
C ALA A 2 37.29 22.06 -13.64
N LYS A 3 38.14 21.49 -12.78
CA LYS A 3 37.84 20.27 -12.02
C LYS A 3 36.63 20.56 -11.13
N PRO A 4 35.57 19.74 -11.16
CA PRO A 4 34.39 19.97 -10.33
C PRO A 4 34.79 19.96 -8.84
N PRO A 5 34.11 20.75 -8.01
CA PRO A 5 34.39 20.78 -6.57
C PRO A 5 34.16 19.38 -5.99
N ILE A 6 35.11 18.92 -5.17
CA ILE A 6 35.09 17.58 -4.55
C ILE A 6 33.83 17.28 -3.72
N THR A 7 33.06 18.33 -3.40
CA THR A 7 31.82 18.28 -2.64
C THR A 7 30.57 18.05 -3.48
N GLN A 8 30.68 17.97 -4.81
CA GLN A 8 29.55 17.69 -5.70
C GLN A 8 29.64 16.28 -6.27
N ALA A 9 28.66 15.44 -5.95
CA ALA A 9 28.55 14.08 -6.47
C ALA A 9 27.91 14.07 -7.87
N ARG A 10 28.59 14.59 -8.88
CA ARG A 10 28.05 14.72 -10.25
C ARG A 10 27.74 13.39 -10.93
N ASP A 11 28.52 12.35 -10.63
CA ASP A 11 28.35 11.01 -11.21
C ASP A 11 27.26 10.20 -10.49
N VAL A 12 26.73 10.72 -9.38
CA VAL A 12 25.58 10.15 -8.69
C VAL A 12 24.36 10.95 -9.11
N ASP A 13 23.61 10.47 -10.09
CA ASP A 13 22.34 11.07 -10.47
C ASP A 13 21.15 10.28 -9.90
N ALA A 14 19.98 10.91 -9.91
CA ALA A 14 18.75 10.29 -9.42
C ALA A 14 18.38 9.02 -10.21
N GLU A 15 18.73 8.93 -11.50
CA GLU A 15 18.48 7.74 -12.32
C GLU A 15 19.34 6.55 -11.89
N LEU A 16 20.63 6.76 -11.60
CA LEU A 16 21.52 5.75 -11.04
C LEU A 16 21.00 5.26 -9.69
N VAL A 17 20.56 6.16 -8.82
CA VAL A 17 19.94 5.78 -7.53
C VAL A 17 18.71 4.91 -7.76
N LEU A 18 17.87 5.24 -8.74
CA LEU A 18 16.70 4.41 -9.09
C LEU A 18 17.08 3.07 -9.70
N GLN A 19 18.14 3.01 -10.52
CA GLN A 19 18.67 1.77 -11.08
C GLN A 19 19.25 0.86 -10.00
N LEU A 20 20.02 1.42 -9.06
CA LEU A 20 20.55 0.67 -7.92
C LEU A 20 19.41 0.20 -6.99
N ASN A 21 18.36 1.01 -6.83
CA ASN A 21 17.17 0.66 -6.07
C ASN A 21 16.04 0.04 -6.92
N LYS A 22 16.39 -0.66 -8.01
CA LYS A 22 15.41 -1.18 -8.99
C LYS A 22 14.31 -2.03 -8.35
N PHE A 23 14.62 -2.76 -7.28
CA PHE A 23 13.67 -3.61 -6.57
C PHE A 23 13.17 -3.04 -5.23
N GLY A 24 13.70 -1.90 -4.78
CA GLY A 24 13.25 -1.27 -3.54
C GLY A 24 12.12 -0.28 -3.73
N SER A 25 11.49 0.07 -2.62
CA SER A 25 10.35 0.99 -2.52
C SER A 25 10.78 2.44 -2.28
N ALA A 26 9.83 3.36 -2.41
CA ALA A 26 10.02 4.74 -1.95
C ALA A 26 10.32 4.83 -0.43
N ALA A 27 9.84 3.87 0.37
CA ALA A 27 10.12 3.80 1.80
C ALA A 27 11.58 3.46 2.09
N ASP A 28 12.19 2.60 1.28
CA ASP A 28 13.62 2.26 1.40
C ASP A 28 14.50 3.48 1.14
N LEU A 29 14.20 4.25 0.08
CA LEU A 29 14.89 5.51 -0.22
C LEU A 29 14.72 6.54 0.90
N ARG A 30 13.54 6.61 1.51
CA ARG A 30 13.28 7.49 2.66
C ARG A 30 14.14 7.12 3.87
N SER A 31 14.31 5.83 4.14
CA SER A 31 15.20 5.35 5.22
C SER A 31 16.66 5.73 4.97
N GLN A 32 17.13 5.58 3.73
CA GLN A 32 18.50 5.98 3.36
C GLN A 32 18.70 7.50 3.42
N GLN A 33 17.74 8.29 2.95
CA GLN A 33 17.75 9.75 3.06
C GLN A 33 17.88 10.20 4.53
N ALA A 34 17.13 9.57 5.44
CA ALA A 34 17.20 9.89 6.87
C ALA A 34 18.59 9.60 7.46
N LYS A 35 19.21 8.49 7.08
CA LYS A 35 20.58 8.14 7.52
C LYS A 35 21.63 9.13 7.01
N LEU A 36 21.56 9.51 5.73
CA LEU A 36 22.47 10.50 5.13
C LEU A 36 22.32 11.87 5.80
N THR A 37 21.07 12.29 6.03
CA THR A 37 20.75 13.55 6.71
C THR A 37 21.27 13.55 8.16
N GLY A 38 21.10 12.43 8.86
CA GLY A 38 21.63 12.24 10.22
C GLY A 38 23.15 12.32 10.26
N ALA A 39 23.83 11.61 9.36
CA ALA A 39 25.28 11.62 9.27
C ALA A 39 25.84 13.04 8.98
N ALA A 40 25.27 13.75 8.01
CA ALA A 40 25.67 15.13 7.73
C ALA A 40 25.45 16.06 8.92
N ARG A 41 24.36 15.87 9.67
CA ARG A 41 24.06 16.64 10.90
C ARG A 41 25.10 16.40 11.99
N GLU A 42 25.48 15.14 12.25
CA GLU A 42 26.50 14.82 13.26
C GLU A 42 27.88 15.40 12.89
N ILE A 43 28.26 15.36 11.61
CA ILE A 43 29.50 15.98 11.15
C ILE A 43 29.49 17.51 11.37
N ARG A 44 28.37 18.18 11.07
CA ARG A 44 28.21 19.61 11.37
C ARG A 44 28.26 19.90 12.87
N LYS A 45 27.69 19.02 13.69
CA LYS A 45 27.73 19.13 15.16
C LYS A 45 29.17 19.03 15.69
N LEU A 46 29.96 18.11 15.15
CA LEU A 46 31.39 17.95 15.47
C LEU A 46 32.21 19.18 15.04
N THR A 47 31.93 19.76 13.87
CA THR A 47 32.73 20.89 13.34
C THR A 47 32.27 22.28 13.82
N GLY A 48 31.06 22.39 14.37
CA GLY A 48 30.40 23.67 14.70
C GLY A 48 30.68 24.27 16.08
N GLY A 49 31.49 23.62 16.95
CA GLY A 49 31.95 24.22 18.21
C GLY A 49 30.87 24.37 19.31
N GLY A 50 29.96 23.41 19.44
CA GLY A 50 28.90 23.42 20.46
C GLY A 50 29.37 23.02 21.89
N THR A 51 28.47 23.22 22.87
CA THR A 51 28.68 22.87 24.29
C THR A 51 28.59 21.36 24.58
N ASP A 52 28.00 20.60 23.67
CA ASP A 52 27.90 19.13 23.72
C ASP A 52 29.27 18.46 23.54
N LEU A 53 29.40 17.21 24.00
CA LEU A 53 30.65 16.43 23.90
C LEU A 53 31.24 16.42 22.48
N PHE A 54 30.41 16.25 21.45
CA PHE A 54 30.85 16.29 20.06
C PHE A 54 31.40 17.66 19.64
N GLY A 55 30.77 18.75 20.05
CA GLY A 55 31.27 20.09 19.75
C GLY A 55 32.60 20.39 20.46
N LYS A 56 32.72 19.94 21.72
CA LYS A 56 33.96 20.03 22.52
C LYS A 56 35.10 19.22 21.91
N LEU A 57 34.85 17.98 21.48
CA LEU A 57 35.84 17.18 20.74
C LEU A 57 36.27 17.88 19.45
N GLY A 58 35.32 18.52 18.77
CA GLY A 58 35.57 19.36 17.61
C GLY A 58 36.61 20.46 17.83
N CYS A 59 36.66 21.06 19.02
CA CYS A 59 37.63 22.11 19.33
C CYS A 59 39.09 21.66 19.23
N TYR A 60 39.36 20.36 19.42
CA TYR A 60 40.69 19.76 19.30
C TYR A 60 41.09 19.39 17.87
N LEU A 61 40.16 19.49 16.91
CA LEU A 61 40.49 19.29 15.51
C LEU A 61 41.18 20.52 14.95
N SER A 62 42.22 20.28 14.15
CA SER A 62 42.87 21.32 13.34
C SER A 62 41.88 21.94 12.35
N PHE A 63 42.22 23.13 11.85
CA PHE A 63 41.43 23.82 10.85
C PHE A 63 41.21 22.96 9.59
N GLU A 64 42.26 22.29 9.11
CA GLU A 64 42.19 21.42 7.93
C GLU A 64 41.27 20.21 8.14
N GLN A 65 41.31 19.59 9.32
CA GLN A 65 40.41 18.47 9.66
C GLN A 65 38.95 18.92 9.72
N LYS A 66 38.68 20.11 10.27
CA LYS A 66 37.32 20.69 10.27
C LYS A 66 36.84 20.97 8.86
N GLN A 67 37.69 21.54 8.02
CA GLN A 67 37.38 21.84 6.63
C GLN A 67 37.06 20.55 5.84
N LEU A 68 37.88 19.51 5.98
CA LEU A 68 37.64 18.20 5.37
C LEU A 68 36.28 17.60 5.77
N LEU A 69 35.95 17.66 7.06
CA LEU A 69 34.67 17.19 7.58
C LEU A 69 33.49 18.01 7.03
N GLN A 70 33.62 19.34 6.97
CA GLN A 70 32.58 20.19 6.37
C GLN A 70 32.37 19.89 4.89
N ASP A 71 33.46 19.63 4.16
CA ASP A 71 33.39 19.25 2.74
C ASP A 71 32.78 17.85 2.57
N ALA A 72 33.07 16.90 3.45
CA ALA A 72 32.39 15.60 3.49
C ALA A 72 30.88 15.73 3.77
N ALA A 73 30.48 16.63 4.69
CA ALA A 73 29.07 16.89 4.96
C ALA A 73 28.35 17.47 3.72
N ARG A 74 29.00 18.40 3.00
CA ARG A 74 28.46 18.94 1.73
C ARG A 74 28.33 17.87 0.65
N LEU A 75 29.29 16.95 0.56
CA LEU A 75 29.21 15.81 -0.36
C LEU A 75 28.03 14.89 -0.02
N LEU A 76 27.82 14.61 1.27
CA LEU A 76 26.66 13.83 1.73
C LEU A 76 25.34 14.53 1.38
N ASP A 77 25.25 15.86 1.53
CA ASP A 77 24.06 16.62 1.11
C ASP A 77 23.82 16.51 -0.39
N SER A 78 24.88 16.61 -1.21
CA SER A 78 24.79 16.47 -2.66
C SER A 78 24.24 15.11 -3.06
N VAL A 79 24.67 14.03 -2.41
CA VAL A 79 24.13 12.68 -2.63
C VAL A 79 22.68 12.60 -2.13
N ASN A 80 22.39 13.21 -0.98
CA ASN A 80 21.06 13.19 -0.37
C ASN A 80 20.00 13.86 -1.25
N GLN A 81 20.34 14.94 -1.95
CA GLN A 81 19.48 15.58 -2.94
C GLN A 81 19.08 14.62 -4.07
N GLN A 82 20.02 13.81 -4.54
CA GLN A 82 19.76 12.84 -5.62
C GLN A 82 18.88 11.69 -5.14
N VAL A 83 19.11 11.23 -3.92
CA VAL A 83 18.23 10.25 -3.25
C VAL A 83 16.83 10.80 -3.04
N GLU A 84 16.70 12.07 -2.71
CA GLU A 84 15.40 12.75 -2.59
C GLU A 84 14.65 12.80 -3.92
N HIS A 85 15.30 13.22 -5.01
CA HIS A 85 14.69 13.21 -6.33
C HIS A 85 14.28 11.79 -6.78
N ALA A 86 15.12 10.79 -6.52
CA ALA A 86 14.80 9.38 -6.78
C ALA A 86 13.56 8.92 -5.97
N LYS A 87 13.51 9.26 -4.68
CA LYS A 87 12.38 8.96 -3.79
C LYS A 87 11.08 9.54 -4.34
N GLU A 88 11.08 10.82 -4.73
CA GLU A 88 9.89 11.48 -5.27
C GLU A 88 9.41 10.89 -6.60
N LYS A 89 10.34 10.50 -7.47
CA LYS A 89 10.00 9.80 -8.72
C LYS A 89 9.38 8.44 -8.43
N ARG A 90 9.96 7.66 -7.52
CA ARG A 90 9.47 6.33 -7.12
C ARG A 90 8.07 6.39 -6.48
N ASP A 91 7.84 7.33 -5.56
CA ASP A 91 6.53 7.50 -4.91
C ASP A 91 5.43 7.86 -5.92
N ARG A 92 5.75 8.69 -6.93
CA ARG A 92 4.82 9.00 -8.03
C ARG A 92 4.49 7.75 -8.85
N ASP A 93 5.49 6.95 -9.21
CA ASP A 93 5.30 5.73 -10.00
C ASP A 93 4.47 4.69 -9.25
N GLU A 94 4.74 4.49 -7.95
CA GLU A 94 3.98 3.59 -7.08
C GLU A 94 2.51 4.02 -6.97
N LYS A 95 2.25 5.32 -6.76
CA LYS A 95 0.88 5.87 -6.72
C LYS A 95 0.15 5.67 -8.05
N GLN A 96 0.81 5.93 -9.18
CA GLN A 96 0.21 5.71 -10.49
C GLN A 96 -0.06 4.22 -10.75
N ALA A 97 0.85 3.33 -10.38
CA ALA A 97 0.67 1.89 -10.51
C ALA A 97 -0.52 1.40 -9.68
N LYS A 98 -0.69 1.90 -8.45
CA LYS A 98 -1.84 1.61 -7.60
C LYS A 98 -3.14 2.06 -8.27
N LYS A 99 -3.22 3.31 -8.75
CA LYS A 99 -4.39 3.82 -9.48
C LYS A 99 -4.74 2.97 -10.71
N ARG A 100 -3.76 2.56 -11.51
CA ARG A 100 -3.97 1.67 -12.67
C ARG A 100 -4.53 0.32 -12.25
N ARG A 101 -4.01 -0.27 -11.17
CA ARG A 101 -4.52 -1.55 -10.62
C ARG A 101 -5.97 -1.42 -10.15
N GLU A 102 -6.29 -0.37 -9.41
CA GLU A 102 -7.65 -0.10 -8.94
C GLU A 102 -8.63 0.10 -10.10
N LEU A 103 -8.25 0.90 -11.11
CA LEU A 103 -9.08 1.11 -12.29
C LEU A 103 -9.34 -0.21 -13.03
N ARG A 104 -8.30 -1.02 -13.26
CA ARG A 104 -8.47 -2.36 -13.88
C ARG A 104 -9.38 -3.27 -13.05
N GLY A 105 -9.25 -3.26 -11.73
CA GLY A 105 -10.12 -4.01 -10.84
C GLY A 105 -11.58 -3.56 -10.93
N ARG A 106 -11.84 -2.25 -11.01
CA ARG A 106 -13.20 -1.71 -11.19
C ARG A 106 -13.78 -2.10 -12.55
N LEU A 107 -13.03 -1.93 -13.62
CA LEU A 107 -13.47 -2.30 -14.98
C LEU A 107 -13.74 -3.80 -15.08
N ALA A 108 -12.89 -4.64 -14.48
CA ALA A 108 -13.12 -6.08 -14.43
C ALA A 108 -14.42 -6.42 -13.69
N LYS A 109 -14.68 -5.82 -12.53
CA LYS A 109 -15.94 -6.01 -11.79
C LYS A 109 -17.16 -5.55 -12.60
N GLN A 110 -17.07 -4.41 -13.28
CA GLN A 110 -18.14 -3.91 -14.14
C GLN A 110 -18.41 -4.85 -15.31
N LEU A 111 -17.36 -5.36 -15.95
CA LEU A 111 -17.46 -6.28 -17.07
C LEU A 111 -18.08 -7.63 -16.65
N VAL A 112 -17.71 -8.15 -15.48
CA VAL A 112 -18.35 -9.34 -14.92
C VAL A 112 -19.83 -9.07 -14.64
N ALA A 113 -20.14 -7.96 -13.97
CA ALA A 113 -21.53 -7.62 -13.64
C ALA A 113 -22.41 -7.39 -14.88
N SER A 114 -21.86 -6.85 -15.98
CA SER A 114 -22.61 -6.61 -17.21
C SER A 114 -22.84 -7.86 -18.04
N ASN A 115 -21.86 -8.78 -18.10
CA ASN A 115 -21.95 -9.99 -18.93
C ASN A 115 -22.55 -11.18 -18.19
N TYR A 116 -22.44 -11.20 -16.87
CA TYR A 116 -22.95 -12.26 -16.00
C TYR A 116 -23.78 -11.65 -14.88
N PRO A 117 -24.95 -11.07 -15.20
CA PRO A 117 -25.85 -10.58 -14.18
C PRO A 117 -26.27 -11.77 -13.31
N LEU A 118 -26.00 -11.69 -12.00
CA LEU A 118 -26.48 -12.71 -11.07
C LEU A 118 -28.02 -12.66 -11.05
N PRO A 119 -28.71 -13.76 -11.42
CA PRO A 119 -30.16 -13.83 -11.41
C PRO A 119 -30.67 -13.51 -10.00
N GLY A 120 -31.66 -12.63 -9.83
CA GLY A 120 -32.21 -12.34 -8.50
C GLY A 120 -33.44 -11.43 -8.45
N ASN A 121 -33.98 -11.05 -9.61
CA ASN A 121 -35.15 -10.19 -9.72
C ASN A 121 -36.44 -11.01 -9.64
N THR A 122 -36.43 -12.28 -10.08
CA THR A 122 -37.57 -13.20 -9.94
C THR A 122 -37.37 -14.20 -8.79
N LEU A 123 -38.43 -14.91 -8.42
CA LEU A 123 -38.37 -15.92 -7.36
C LEU A 123 -37.51 -17.12 -7.79
N GLU A 124 -37.66 -17.52 -9.05
CA GLU A 124 -36.95 -18.65 -9.67
C GLU A 124 -35.45 -18.40 -9.65
N GLU A 125 -35.05 -17.19 -10.07
CA GLU A 125 -33.67 -16.72 -10.04
C GLU A 125 -33.06 -16.72 -8.63
N ARG A 126 -33.85 -16.38 -7.61
CA ARG A 126 -33.42 -16.42 -6.20
C ARG A 126 -33.25 -17.84 -5.68
N LEU A 127 -34.07 -18.79 -6.14
CA LEU A 127 -33.91 -20.21 -5.85
C LEU A 127 -32.65 -20.77 -6.51
N GLU A 128 -32.34 -20.33 -7.73
CA GLU A 128 -31.09 -20.68 -8.42
C GLU A 128 -29.85 -20.20 -7.64
N ILE A 129 -29.85 -18.97 -7.09
CA ILE A 129 -28.75 -18.51 -6.21
C ILE A 129 -28.53 -19.47 -5.04
N LEU A 130 -29.62 -19.87 -4.34
CA LEU A 130 -29.54 -20.77 -3.20
C LEU A 130 -28.99 -22.16 -3.60
N GLN A 131 -29.38 -22.64 -4.78
CA GLN A 131 -28.89 -23.90 -5.32
C GLN A 131 -27.39 -23.81 -5.67
N ILE A 132 -26.95 -22.73 -6.32
CA ILE A 132 -25.55 -22.47 -6.65
C ILE A 132 -24.70 -22.42 -5.37
N ALA A 133 -25.18 -21.73 -4.31
CA ALA A 133 -24.49 -21.65 -3.02
C ALA A 133 -24.21 -23.04 -2.43
N LEU A 134 -25.21 -23.93 -2.45
CA LEU A 134 -25.10 -25.30 -1.95
C LEU A 134 -24.17 -26.17 -2.79
N ILE A 135 -24.21 -26.04 -4.12
CA ILE A 135 -23.31 -26.75 -5.04
C ILE A 135 -21.86 -26.31 -4.79
N TYR A 136 -21.62 -25.00 -4.68
CA TYR A 136 -20.28 -24.45 -4.49
C TYR A 136 -19.71 -24.76 -3.09
N ASN A 137 -20.58 -24.83 -2.07
CA ASN A 137 -20.18 -25.31 -0.74
C ASN A 137 -19.80 -26.78 -0.74
N ARG A 138 -20.54 -27.63 -1.46
CA ARG A 138 -20.18 -29.03 -1.63
C ARG A 138 -18.82 -29.18 -2.33
N ALA A 139 -18.51 -28.29 -3.27
CA ALA A 139 -17.19 -28.20 -3.92
C ALA A 139 -16.11 -27.51 -3.06
N LYS A 140 -16.44 -27.05 -1.84
CA LYS A 140 -15.54 -26.32 -0.91
C LYS A 140 -15.00 -24.99 -1.45
N VAL A 141 -15.70 -24.38 -2.40
CA VAL A 141 -15.37 -23.06 -2.97
C VAL A 141 -16.10 -21.94 -2.22
N PHE A 142 -17.30 -22.20 -1.69
CA PHE A 142 -18.11 -21.22 -0.98
C PHE A 142 -18.36 -21.65 0.47
N ASP A 143 -18.09 -20.76 1.43
CA ASP A 143 -18.30 -20.98 2.87
C ASP A 143 -17.77 -22.35 3.37
N PRO A 144 -16.50 -22.72 3.09
CA PRO A 144 -15.99 -24.08 3.29
C PRO A 144 -15.96 -24.54 4.75
N LEU A 145 -16.00 -23.57 5.68
CA LEU A 145 -16.09 -23.76 7.14
C LEU A 145 -17.40 -24.44 7.56
N TYR A 146 -18.47 -24.27 6.80
CA TYR A 146 -19.71 -24.99 7.02
C TYR A 146 -19.70 -26.33 6.28
N SER A 147 -20.18 -27.38 6.95
CA SER A 147 -20.58 -28.60 6.24
C SER A 147 -21.81 -28.30 5.36
N THR A 148 -22.01 -29.07 4.30
CA THR A 148 -23.16 -28.87 3.40
C THR A 148 -24.49 -28.94 4.14
N HIS A 149 -24.60 -29.81 5.15
CA HIS A 149 -25.77 -29.87 6.02
C HIS A 149 -25.93 -28.62 6.88
N GLN A 150 -24.85 -28.07 7.44
CA GLN A 150 -24.89 -26.84 8.23
C GLN A 150 -25.29 -25.64 7.39
N LEU A 151 -24.72 -25.50 6.18
CA LEU A 151 -25.08 -24.41 5.28
C LEU A 151 -26.55 -24.55 4.82
N HIS A 152 -26.99 -25.75 4.47
CA HIS A 152 -28.39 -26.01 4.13
C HIS A 152 -29.34 -25.66 5.28
N SER A 153 -29.03 -26.05 6.52
CA SER A 153 -29.85 -25.72 7.70
C SER A 153 -29.90 -24.21 7.96
N LYS A 154 -28.78 -23.50 7.74
CA LYS A 154 -28.68 -22.05 7.87
C LYS A 154 -29.54 -21.34 6.82
N LEU A 155 -29.43 -21.74 5.55
CA LEU A 155 -30.24 -21.19 4.46
C LEU A 155 -31.73 -21.48 4.66
N LYS A 156 -32.09 -22.68 5.15
CA LYS A 156 -33.49 -23.03 5.47
C LYS A 156 -34.08 -22.11 6.52
N ARG A 157 -33.32 -21.77 7.58
CA ARG A 157 -33.76 -20.81 8.60
C ARG A 157 -34.01 -19.41 8.04
N TRP A 158 -33.28 -18.99 6.99
CA TRP A 158 -33.53 -17.71 6.34
C TRP A 158 -34.82 -17.68 5.52
N LEU A 159 -35.34 -18.86 5.13
CA LEU A 159 -36.60 -19.03 4.42
C LEU A 159 -37.77 -19.27 5.37
N GLU A 160 -37.52 -19.51 6.66
CA GLU A 160 -38.58 -19.57 7.67
C GLU A 160 -39.16 -18.17 7.90
N ARG A 161 -40.47 -18.10 8.15
CA ARG A 161 -41.14 -16.81 8.43
C ARG A 161 -40.44 -16.10 9.61
N PRO A 162 -39.98 -14.85 9.43
CA PRO A 162 -39.33 -14.13 10.50
C PRO A 162 -40.32 -13.89 11.64
N LYS A 163 -39.90 -14.19 12.88
CA LYS A 163 -40.73 -13.96 14.07
C LYS A 163 -41.01 -12.47 14.30
N GLN A 164 -40.11 -11.59 13.83
CA GLN A 164 -40.23 -10.14 13.90
C GLN A 164 -39.53 -9.49 12.69
N LEU A 165 -40.17 -8.51 12.06
CA LEU A 165 -39.64 -7.74 10.92
C LEU A 165 -38.91 -6.48 11.41
N ILE A 166 -37.87 -6.63 12.22
CA ILE A 166 -37.14 -5.48 12.80
C ILE A 166 -36.36 -4.74 11.71
N GLY A 167 -36.91 -3.63 11.21
CA GLY A 167 -36.26 -2.79 10.19
C GLY A 167 -36.65 -3.12 8.73
N TRP A 168 -37.60 -4.03 8.50
CA TRP A 168 -38.17 -4.32 7.19
C TRP A 168 -39.69 -4.02 7.19
N ARG A 169 -40.22 -3.48 6.09
CA ARG A 169 -41.63 -3.08 5.97
C ARG A 169 -42.55 -4.24 5.58
N SER A 170 -41.99 -5.36 5.11
CA SER A 170 -42.75 -6.56 4.73
C SER A 170 -41.90 -7.83 4.78
N GLU A 171 -42.55 -9.00 4.84
CA GLU A 171 -41.89 -10.31 4.69
C GLU A 171 -41.13 -10.42 3.35
N ALA A 172 -41.70 -9.88 2.27
CA ALA A 172 -41.06 -9.88 0.95
C ALA A 172 -39.75 -9.09 0.94
N GLU A 173 -39.69 -7.95 1.64
CA GLU A 173 -38.48 -7.14 1.78
C GLU A 173 -37.42 -7.83 2.65
N TYR A 174 -37.84 -8.54 3.71
CA TYR A 174 -36.96 -9.38 4.52
C TYR A 174 -36.31 -10.49 3.68
N PHE A 175 -37.10 -11.29 2.95
CA PHE A 175 -36.57 -12.38 2.13
C PHE A 175 -35.71 -11.85 0.97
N ALA A 176 -36.08 -10.72 0.36
CA ALA A 176 -35.25 -10.06 -0.65
C ALA A 176 -33.90 -9.60 -0.08
N SER A 177 -33.88 -9.10 1.15
CA SER A 177 -32.65 -8.70 1.85
C SER A 177 -31.74 -9.89 2.17
N GLN A 178 -32.28 -11.02 2.62
CA GLN A 178 -31.50 -12.24 2.90
C GLN A 178 -30.85 -12.81 1.62
N VAL A 179 -31.62 -12.94 0.54
CA VAL A 179 -31.09 -13.41 -0.75
C VAL A 179 -30.13 -12.38 -1.37
N GLY A 180 -30.42 -11.10 -1.21
CA GLY A 180 -29.52 -10.02 -1.62
C GLY A 180 -28.18 -10.04 -0.89
N SER A 181 -28.17 -10.36 0.41
CA SER A 181 -26.94 -10.53 1.19
C SER A 181 -26.12 -11.70 0.66
N LEU A 182 -26.75 -12.86 0.45
CA LEU A 182 -26.07 -14.04 -0.11
C LEU A 182 -25.51 -13.76 -1.52
N ARG A 183 -26.23 -12.98 -2.33
CA ARG A 183 -25.76 -12.54 -3.66
C ARG A 183 -24.50 -11.69 -3.59
N CYS A 184 -24.34 -10.87 -2.55
CA CYS A 184 -23.15 -10.04 -2.36
C CYS A 184 -21.92 -10.83 -1.90
N ASP A 185 -22.11 -12.07 -1.44
CA ASP A 185 -21.04 -12.96 -0.98
C ASP A 185 -20.43 -13.81 -2.12
N PHE A 186 -21.02 -13.77 -3.32
CA PHE A 186 -20.46 -14.31 -4.56
C PHE A 186 -19.61 -13.27 -5.30
#